data_AF-A0A3B0XS00-F1
#
_entry.id   AF-A0A3B0XS00-F1
#
_cell.length_a   1.000
_cell.length_b   1.000
_cell.length_c   1.000
_cell.angle_alpha   90.00
_cell.angle_beta   90.00
_cell.angle_gamma   90.00
#
_symmetry.space_group_name_H-M   'P 1'
#
loop_
_entity.id
_entity.type
_entity.pdbx_description
1 polymer ?
#
loop_
_entity_poly.entity_id
_entity_poly.type
_entity_poly.pdbx_seq_one_letter_code
_entity_poly.pdbx_strand_id
1 'polypeptide(L)'
;MKLKIILFATLLLLVQISKAETPTSLTLDKLVKDNYKLMSGNDISEMLLGKKIILKDLLSEAVYEVKIHKNGTTEKKQIKSKNPKMLTNVDYHARAALLDGAAKFSVSANKIITSDGVRTYNSSLYRKGDNIFGVRDIDNNEVNFQIVIGNHSNKK
;
A
#
# COMPACT_ATOMS: atom_id res chain seq x y z
N MET A 1 -32.80 66.24 -7.85
CA MET A 1 -33.37 65.27 -6.89
C MET A 1 -33.69 63.97 -7.62
N LYS A 2 -33.22 62.83 -7.09
CA LYS A 2 -33.69 61.44 -7.33
C LYS A 2 -33.35 60.86 -8.73
N LEU A 3 -32.92 59.61 -8.93
CA LEU A 3 -32.60 58.48 -8.05
C LEU A 3 -31.72 57.52 -8.88
N LYS A 4 -30.66 56.98 -8.29
CA LYS A 4 -29.77 55.98 -8.88
C LYS A 4 -30.50 54.65 -9.02
N ILE A 5 -30.41 53.99 -10.17
CA ILE A 5 -30.70 52.54 -10.26
C ILE A 5 -29.41 51.86 -10.71
N ILE A 6 -28.77 51.27 -9.71
CA ILE A 6 -27.62 50.38 -9.81
C ILE A 6 -28.17 49.03 -10.26
N LEU A 7 -27.88 48.61 -11.49
CA LEU A 7 -28.15 47.25 -11.93
C LEU A 7 -27.04 46.35 -11.37
N PHE A 8 -27.30 45.76 -10.21
CA PHE A 8 -26.44 44.78 -9.56
C PHE A 8 -26.49 43.49 -10.40
N ALA A 9 -25.52 43.33 -11.30
CA ALA A 9 -25.29 42.09 -12.01
C ALA A 9 -24.88 41.03 -10.96
N THR A 10 -25.86 40.21 -10.57
CA THR A 10 -25.69 39.03 -9.74
C THR A 10 -24.86 38.02 -10.53
N LEU A 11 -23.54 38.13 -10.41
CA LEU A 11 -22.57 37.15 -10.87
C LEU A 11 -22.67 35.91 -9.98
N LEU A 12 -23.72 35.11 -10.16
CA LEU A 12 -23.82 33.74 -9.67
C LEU A 12 -22.97 32.86 -10.59
N LEU A 13 -21.64 32.97 -10.51
CA LEU A 13 -20.74 31.98 -11.07
C LEU A 13 -20.29 31.03 -9.96
N LEU A 14 -21.05 29.94 -9.87
CA LEU A 14 -20.53 28.57 -9.73
C LEU A 14 -19.28 28.45 -8.87
N VAL A 15 -19.48 28.43 -7.55
CA VAL A 15 -18.57 27.70 -6.68
C VAL A 15 -18.67 26.24 -7.14
N GLN A 16 -17.77 25.82 -8.03
CA GLN A 16 -17.47 24.41 -8.15
C GLN A 16 -16.89 24.01 -6.81
N ILE A 17 -17.77 23.51 -5.95
CA ILE A 17 -17.38 22.66 -4.84
C ILE A 17 -16.77 21.45 -5.54
N SER A 18 -15.48 21.53 -5.84
CA SER A 18 -14.66 20.36 -6.08
C SER A 18 -14.88 19.52 -4.85
N LYS A 19 -15.75 18.51 -4.95
CA LYS A 19 -15.79 17.43 -3.97
C LYS A 19 -14.34 16.96 -3.94
N ALA A 20 -13.65 17.25 -2.84
CA ALA A 20 -12.41 16.59 -2.54
C ALA A 20 -12.80 15.11 -2.49
N GLU A 21 -12.52 14.39 -3.58
CA GLU A 21 -12.59 12.95 -3.59
C GLU A 21 -11.62 12.52 -2.49
N THR A 22 -12.17 12.19 -1.33
CA THR A 22 -11.43 11.47 -0.30
C THR A 22 -10.79 10.30 -1.02
N PRO A 23 -9.45 10.20 -1.07
CA PRO A 23 -8.79 9.16 -1.85
C PRO A 23 -9.33 7.85 -1.32
N THR A 24 -10.20 7.22 -2.09
CA THR A 24 -10.95 6.06 -1.61
C THR A 24 -9.91 4.97 -1.45
N SER A 25 -9.64 4.54 -0.21
CA SER A 25 -8.64 3.51 0.05
C SER A 25 -8.90 2.31 -0.88
N LEU A 26 -7.82 1.74 -1.42
CA LEU A 26 -7.93 0.55 -2.24
C LEU A 26 -8.28 -0.61 -1.30
N THR A 27 -9.31 -1.38 -1.62
CA THR A 27 -9.83 -2.46 -0.78
C THR A 27 -9.75 -3.79 -1.51
N LEU A 28 -9.81 -4.89 -0.76
CA LEU A 28 -9.88 -6.25 -1.32
C LEU A 28 -11.04 -6.39 -2.32
N ASP A 29 -12.22 -5.87 -1.99
CA ASP A 29 -13.40 -5.97 -2.86
C ASP A 29 -13.16 -5.30 -4.22
N LYS A 30 -12.45 -4.16 -4.24
CA LYS A 30 -12.03 -3.50 -5.48
C LYS A 30 -11.03 -4.36 -6.26
N LEU A 31 -10.05 -4.96 -5.58
CA LEU A 31 -9.11 -5.86 -6.24
C LEU A 31 -9.82 -7.06 -6.89
N VAL A 32 -10.77 -7.68 -6.19
CA VAL A 32 -11.56 -8.80 -6.70
C VAL A 32 -12.40 -8.37 -7.90
N LYS A 33 -13.11 -7.24 -7.78
CA LYS A 33 -13.90 -6.64 -8.88
C LYS A 33 -13.04 -6.34 -10.10
N ASP A 34 -11.80 -5.91 -9.89
CA ASP A 34 -10.85 -5.59 -10.94
C ASP A 34 -10.08 -6.82 -11.46
N ASN A 35 -10.50 -8.04 -11.12
CA ASN A 35 -9.92 -9.31 -11.55
C ASN A 35 -8.47 -9.56 -11.11
N TYR A 36 -8.04 -8.99 -9.98
CA TYR A 36 -6.80 -9.45 -9.34
C TYR A 36 -6.98 -10.87 -8.82
N LYS A 37 -5.93 -11.69 -8.96
CA LYS A 37 -5.94 -13.08 -8.50
C LYS A 37 -5.08 -13.24 -7.26
N LEU A 38 -5.61 -13.96 -6.29
CA LEU A 38 -4.87 -14.39 -5.11
C LEU A 38 -3.68 -15.25 -5.56
N MET A 39 -2.48 -14.91 -5.09
CA MET A 39 -1.26 -15.64 -5.41
C MET A 39 -1.17 -16.94 -4.61
N SER A 40 -0.62 -17.99 -5.22
CA SER A 40 -0.30 -19.22 -4.50
C SER A 40 0.98 -19.04 -3.66
N GLY A 41 1.19 -19.90 -2.65
CA GLY A 41 2.43 -19.88 -1.86
C GLY A 41 3.68 -20.14 -2.68
N ASN A 42 3.57 -20.95 -3.74
CA ASN A 42 4.68 -21.17 -4.67
C ASN A 42 5.04 -19.89 -5.41
N ASP A 43 4.05 -19.17 -5.95
CA ASP A 43 4.27 -17.90 -6.64
C ASP A 43 4.86 -16.84 -5.70
N ILE A 44 4.35 -16.76 -4.47
CA ILE A 44 4.85 -15.85 -3.43
C ILE A 44 6.31 -16.19 -3.11
N SER A 45 6.62 -17.48 -2.90
CA SER A 45 7.97 -17.93 -2.54
C SER A 45 8.96 -17.66 -3.67
N GLU A 46 8.62 -18.00 -4.91
CA GLU A 46 9.45 -17.77 -6.08
C GLU A 46 9.71 -16.28 -6.33
N MET A 47 8.72 -15.44 -6.04
CA MET A 47 8.82 -14.00 -6.22
C MET A 47 9.62 -13.30 -5.13
N LEU A 48 9.52 -13.74 -3.87
CA LEU A 48 10.06 -13.01 -2.73
C LEU A 48 11.36 -13.59 -2.19
N LEU A 49 11.46 -14.91 -2.08
CA LEU A 49 12.57 -15.54 -1.37
C LEU A 49 13.87 -15.46 -2.19
N GLY A 50 14.90 -14.88 -1.58
CA GLY A 50 16.19 -14.60 -2.19
C GLY A 50 16.20 -13.41 -3.14
N LYS A 51 15.08 -12.71 -3.33
CA LYS A 51 14.95 -11.60 -4.26
C LYS A 51 14.90 -10.26 -3.53
N LYS A 52 15.34 -9.22 -4.24
CA LYS A 52 15.18 -7.83 -3.83
C LYS A 52 13.93 -7.27 -4.48
N ILE A 53 13.06 -6.67 -3.69
CA ILE A 53 11.81 -6.07 -4.12
C ILE A 53 11.71 -4.62 -3.65
N ILE A 54 10.84 -3.87 -4.31
CA ILE A 54 10.43 -2.56 -3.83
C ILE A 54 9.06 -2.71 -3.17
N LEU A 55 8.99 -2.31 -1.90
CA LEU A 55 7.77 -2.28 -1.11
C LEU A 55 7.32 -0.83 -0.98
N LYS A 56 6.16 -0.51 -1.54
CA LYS A 56 5.51 0.79 -1.38
C LYS A 56 4.41 0.67 -0.36
N ASP A 57 4.50 1.45 0.70
CA ASP A 57 3.44 1.65 1.66
C ASP A 57 2.38 2.59 1.05
N LEU A 58 1.14 2.14 0.94
CA LEU A 58 0.10 2.94 0.29
C LEU A 58 -0.50 4.02 1.21
N LEU A 59 -0.35 3.88 2.53
CA LEU A 59 -0.89 4.82 3.50
C LEU A 59 0.05 6.02 3.70
N SER A 60 1.34 5.75 3.96
CA SER A 60 2.35 6.81 4.14
C SER A 60 2.98 7.26 2.84
N GLU A 61 2.82 6.48 1.77
CA GLU A 61 3.54 6.63 0.51
C GLU A 61 5.08 6.48 0.64
N ALA A 62 5.57 5.96 1.77
CA ALA A 62 6.96 5.57 1.94
C ALA A 62 7.33 4.40 1.03
N VAL A 63 8.60 4.36 0.62
CA VAL A 63 9.12 3.31 -0.25
C VAL A 63 10.35 2.69 0.39
N TYR A 64 10.36 1.36 0.40
CA TYR A 64 11.41 0.53 0.96
C TYR A 64 11.97 -0.39 -0.11
N GLU A 65 13.28 -0.59 -0.07
CA GLU A 65 13.93 -1.74 -0.68
C GLU A 65 13.95 -2.86 0.36
N VAL A 66 13.43 -4.03 -0.01
CA VAL A 66 13.32 -5.20 0.88
C VAL A 66 13.97 -6.40 0.22
N LYS A 67 14.84 -7.10 0.95
CA LYS A 67 15.38 -8.40 0.55
C LYS A 67 14.96 -9.42 1.58
N ILE A 68 14.25 -10.45 1.13
CA ILE A 68 13.81 -11.55 1.98
C ILE A 68 14.72 -12.73 1.68
N HIS A 69 15.49 -13.17 2.66
CA HIS A 69 16.41 -14.28 2.48
C HIS A 69 15.67 -15.62 2.55
N LYS A 70 16.26 -16.67 1.97
CA LYS A 70 15.64 -18.02 1.95
C LYS A 70 15.43 -18.62 3.34
N ASN A 71 16.20 -18.16 4.33
CA ASN A 71 16.07 -18.56 5.73
C ASN A 71 14.97 -17.78 6.48
N GLY A 72 14.25 -16.88 5.82
CA GLY A 72 13.18 -16.09 6.41
C GLY A 72 13.63 -14.85 7.19
N THR A 73 14.91 -14.46 7.10
CA THR A 73 15.33 -13.13 7.59
C THR A 73 15.06 -12.06 6.55
N THR A 74 14.77 -10.84 7.00
CA THR A 74 14.47 -9.70 6.13
C THR A 74 15.47 -8.58 6.33
N GLU A 75 16.02 -8.05 5.23
CA GLU A 75 16.74 -6.78 5.19
C GLU A 75 15.80 -5.72 4.59
N LYS A 76 15.61 -4.60 5.30
CA LYS A 76 14.76 -3.50 4.85
C LYS A 76 15.52 -2.19 4.91
N LYS A 77 15.58 -1.48 3.78
CA LYS A 77 16.15 -0.14 3.67
C LYS A 77 15.09 0.82 3.17
N GLN A 78 14.80 1.86 3.94
CA GLN A 78 13.94 2.93 3.45
C GLN A 78 14.68 3.75 2.40
N ILE A 79 14.11 3.87 1.20
CA ILE A 79 14.70 4.59 0.07
C ILE A 79 13.95 5.89 -0.26
N LYS A 80 12.69 6.00 0.18
CA LYS A 80 11.93 7.24 0.13
C LYS A 80 11.12 7.39 1.41
N SER A 81 11.37 8.48 2.13
CA SER A 81 10.49 8.91 3.21
C SER A 81 9.42 9.83 2.66
N LYS A 82 8.17 9.52 2.97
CA LYS A 82 7.04 10.43 2.81
C LYS A 82 6.24 10.36 4.09
N ASN A 83 5.95 11.53 4.66
CA ASN A 83 5.15 11.61 5.87
C ASN A 83 3.69 11.26 5.53
N PRO A 84 2.97 10.57 6.43
CA PRO A 84 1.54 10.41 6.29
C PRO A 84 0.89 11.79 6.10
N LYS A 85 -0.16 11.88 5.27
CA LYS A 85 -0.83 13.14 4.97
C LYS A 85 -1.35 13.87 6.23
N MET A 86 -1.46 13.18 7.37
CA MET A 86 -1.78 13.76 8.67
C MET A 86 -0.90 13.16 9.77
N LEU A 87 -0.11 14.00 10.44
CA LEU A 87 0.73 13.63 11.59
C LEU A 87 -0.07 13.11 12.80
N THR A 88 -1.37 13.40 12.84
CA THR A 88 -2.33 12.99 13.88
C THR A 88 -3.02 11.66 13.59
N ASN A 89 -2.69 10.97 12.50
CA ASN A 89 -3.32 9.70 12.17
C ASN A 89 -2.86 8.61 13.15
N VAL A 90 -3.71 8.28 14.12
CA VAL A 90 -3.45 7.25 15.15
C VAL A 90 -3.23 5.88 14.54
N ASP A 91 -3.95 5.56 13.45
CA ASP A 91 -3.82 4.28 12.74
C ASP A 91 -2.43 4.11 12.13
N TYR A 92 -1.80 5.20 11.68
CA TYR A 92 -0.43 5.17 11.18
C TYR A 92 0.59 4.81 12.27
N HIS A 93 0.47 5.44 13.45
CA HIS A 93 1.44 5.25 14.54
C HIS A 93 1.28 3.92 15.27
N ALA A 94 0.07 3.36 15.32
CA ALA A 94 -0.19 2.06 15.92
C ALA A 94 0.07 0.87 14.98
N ARG A 95 0.44 1.15 13.72
CA ARG A 95 0.47 0.12 12.67
C ARG A 95 1.65 -0.83 12.81
N ALA A 96 1.34 -2.10 12.58
CA ALA A 96 2.35 -3.13 12.36
C ALA A 96 3.28 -2.79 11.19
N ALA A 97 4.57 -3.10 11.33
CA ALA A 97 5.53 -2.91 10.27
C ALA A 97 5.23 -3.83 9.06
N LEU A 98 5.42 -3.30 7.85
CA LEU A 98 5.10 -4.01 6.60
C LEU A 98 6.22 -4.98 6.23
N LEU A 99 5.87 -6.26 6.08
CA LEU A 99 6.78 -7.36 5.71
C LEU A 99 8.08 -7.37 6.53
N ASP A 100 8.01 -6.87 7.75
CA ASP A 100 9.15 -6.72 8.66
C ASP A 100 9.00 -7.77 9.75
N GLY A 101 9.64 -8.92 9.51
CA GLY A 101 9.76 -9.96 10.52
C GLY A 101 11.20 -10.00 10.97
N ALA A 102 11.57 -9.21 11.97
CA ALA A 102 12.89 -9.32 12.59
C ALA A 102 13.12 -10.73 13.18
N ALA A 103 12.03 -11.41 13.57
CA ALA A 103 12.06 -12.75 14.16
C ALA A 103 11.68 -13.87 13.17
N LYS A 104 10.68 -13.66 12.29
CA LYS A 104 10.23 -14.71 11.36
C LYS A 104 9.51 -14.15 10.12
N PHE A 105 9.98 -14.53 8.94
CA PHE A 105 9.22 -14.52 7.68
C PHE A 105 9.02 -15.95 7.21
N SER A 106 7.80 -16.31 6.81
CA SER A 106 7.53 -17.58 6.14
C SER A 106 6.35 -17.46 5.18
N VAL A 107 6.29 -18.37 4.21
CA VAL A 107 5.13 -18.52 3.32
C VAL A 107 4.45 -19.84 3.67
N SER A 108 3.15 -19.79 3.93
CA SER A 108 2.34 -20.97 4.21
C SER A 108 1.02 -20.89 3.46
N ALA A 109 0.65 -21.98 2.77
CA ALA A 109 -0.48 -22.04 1.85
C ALA A 109 -0.43 -20.90 0.80
N ASN A 110 -1.23 -19.85 0.96
CA ASN A 110 -1.32 -18.68 0.07
C ASN A 110 -1.03 -17.37 0.81
N LYS A 111 -0.40 -17.45 1.99
CA LYS A 111 -0.19 -16.32 2.89
C LYS A 111 1.28 -16.15 3.25
N ILE A 112 1.67 -14.90 3.45
CA ILE A 112 2.90 -14.50 4.10
C ILE A 112 2.62 -14.37 5.59
N ILE A 113 3.45 -15.02 6.41
CA ILE A 113 3.42 -14.91 7.86
C ILE A 113 4.64 -14.12 8.28
N THR A 114 4.43 -12.96 8.89
CA THR A 114 5.49 -12.12 9.46
C THR A 114 5.30 -11.93 10.95
N SER A 115 6.37 -12.07 11.73
CA SER A 115 6.35 -11.84 13.17
C SER A 115 7.47 -10.90 13.61
N ASP A 116 7.10 -9.93 14.44
CA ASP A 116 8.03 -9.02 15.12
C ASP A 116 8.51 -9.57 16.48
N GLY A 117 8.14 -10.82 16.81
CA GLY A 117 8.44 -11.48 18.09
C GLY A 117 7.37 -11.28 19.17
N VAL A 118 6.50 -10.28 19.02
CA VAL A 118 5.36 -10.02 19.92
C VAL A 118 4.04 -10.35 19.25
N ARG A 119 3.93 -10.00 17.97
CA ARG A 119 2.74 -10.13 17.14
C ARG A 119 3.08 -10.92 15.88
N THR A 120 2.07 -11.57 15.33
CA THR A 120 2.15 -12.30 14.07
C THR A 120 1.04 -11.83 13.15
N TYR A 121 1.38 -11.52 11.91
CA TYR A 121 0.47 -10.98 10.91
C TYR A 121 0.45 -11.89 9.70
N ASN A 122 -0.74 -12.08 9.11
CA ASN A 122 -0.88 -12.84 7.88
C ASN A 122 -1.25 -11.91 6.73
N SER A 123 -0.44 -11.90 5.68
CA SER A 123 -0.70 -11.10 4.47
C SER A 123 -1.06 -12.00 3.30
N SER A 124 -2.11 -11.66 2.57
CA SER A 124 -2.44 -12.26 1.28
C SER A 124 -1.96 -11.33 0.15
N LEU A 125 -1.40 -11.90 -0.91
CA LEU A 125 -0.97 -11.14 -2.09
C LEU A 125 -1.92 -11.36 -3.27
N TYR A 126 -2.25 -10.28 -3.95
CA TYR A 126 -3.14 -10.26 -5.10
C TYR A 126 -2.41 -9.66 -6.30
N ARG A 127 -2.42 -10.37 -7.43
CA ARG A 127 -1.66 -10.00 -8.64
C ARG A 127 -2.58 -9.79 -9.84
N LYS A 128 -2.24 -8.78 -10.65
CA LYS A 128 -2.74 -8.58 -12.02
C LYS A 128 -1.64 -7.96 -12.87
N GLY A 129 -1.11 -8.74 -13.83
CA GLY A 129 0.08 -8.35 -14.57
C GLY A 129 1.27 -8.15 -13.62
N ASP A 130 1.90 -6.98 -13.67
CA ASP A 130 3.04 -6.63 -12.80
C ASP A 130 2.62 -5.95 -11.48
N ASN A 131 1.33 -5.68 -11.30
CA ASN A 131 0.83 -5.06 -10.08
C ASN A 131 0.53 -6.12 -9.03
N ILE A 132 1.15 -5.97 -7.86
CA ILE A 132 1.01 -6.89 -6.74
C ILE A 132 0.68 -6.10 -5.50
N PHE A 133 -0.44 -6.44 -4.88
CA PHE A 133 -0.99 -5.74 -3.72
C PHE A 133 -1.14 -6.67 -2.53
N GLY A 134 -0.85 -6.13 -1.36
CA GLY A 134 -0.91 -6.86 -0.10
C GLY A 134 -2.06 -6.40 0.79
N VAL A 135 -2.81 -7.37 1.31
CA VAL A 135 -3.87 -7.18 2.30
C VAL A 135 -3.50 -7.99 3.54
N ARG A 136 -3.44 -7.36 4.71
CA ARG A 136 -3.24 -8.08 5.98
C ARG A 136 -4.58 -8.44 6.61
N ASP A 137 -4.57 -9.50 7.40
CA ASP A 137 -5.71 -9.96 8.18
C ASP A 137 -6.22 -8.92 9.20
N ILE A 138 -5.34 -8.06 9.71
CA ILE A 138 -5.68 -7.04 10.73
C ILE A 138 -6.19 -5.71 10.17
N ASP A 139 -6.19 -5.50 8.85
CA ASP A 139 -6.47 -4.18 8.25
C ASP A 139 -7.87 -4.05 7.64
N ASN A 140 -8.85 -4.83 8.10
CA ASN A 140 -10.26 -4.72 7.67
C ASN A 140 -10.44 -4.67 6.13
N ASN A 141 -9.75 -5.56 5.40
CA ASN A 141 -9.74 -5.64 3.93
C ASN A 141 -9.12 -4.44 3.19
N GLU A 142 -8.43 -3.53 3.88
CA GLU A 142 -7.67 -2.47 3.23
C GLU A 142 -6.37 -2.99 2.60
N VAL A 143 -6.07 -2.46 1.41
CA VAL A 143 -4.79 -2.72 0.73
C VAL A 143 -3.76 -1.74 1.25
N ASN A 144 -2.77 -2.27 1.97
CA ASN A 144 -1.84 -1.46 2.75
C ASN A 144 -0.49 -1.26 2.05
N PHE A 145 -0.16 -2.14 1.11
CA PHE A 145 1.11 -2.06 0.40
C PHE A 145 1.04 -2.62 -1.01
N GLN A 146 1.99 -2.17 -1.83
CA GLN A 146 2.24 -2.64 -3.18
C GLN A 146 3.67 -3.20 -3.24
N ILE A 147 3.84 -4.32 -3.93
CA ILE A 147 5.14 -4.88 -4.27
C ILE A 147 5.42 -4.61 -5.74
N VAL A 148 6.59 -4.04 -6.03
CA VAL A 148 7.12 -3.87 -7.37
C VAL A 148 8.39 -4.71 -7.48
N ILE A 149 8.39 -5.65 -8.42
CA ILE A 149 9.56 -6.47 -8.68
C ILE A 149 10.55 -5.62 -9.46
N GLY A 150 11.74 -5.39 -8.90
CA GLY A 150 12.82 -4.76 -9.63
C GLY A 150 13.28 -5.70 -10.74
N ASN A 151 12.88 -5.43 -11.98
CA ASN A 151 13.58 -6.01 -13.12
C ASN A 151 14.99 -5.40 -13.12
N HIS A 152 15.95 -6.09 -12.50
CA HIS A 152 17.35 -5.91 -12.85
C HIS A 152 17.49 -6.39 -14.30
N SER A 153 17.25 -5.46 -15.23
CA SER A 153 17.80 -5.53 -16.56
C SER A 153 19.31 -5.47 -16.41
N ASN A 154 19.95 -6.63 -16.29
CA ASN A 154 21.33 -6.79 -16.70
C ASN A 154 21.35 -6.52 -18.21
N LYS A 155 21.48 -5.25 -18.59
CA LYS A 155 22.03 -4.93 -19.90
C LYS A 155 23.47 -5.44 -19.87
N LYS A 156 23.69 -6.45 -20.72
CA LYS A 156 25.00 -6.98 -21.14
C LYS A 156 25.99 -5.87 -21.43
#